data_AF-A0A2V6I4E0-F1
#
_entry.id   AF-A0A2V6I4E0-F1
#
_cell.length_a   1.000
_cell.length_b   1.000
_cell.length_c   1.000
_cell.angle_alpha   90.00
_cell.angle_beta   90.00
_cell.angle_gamma   90.00
#
_symmetry.space_group_name_H-M   'P 1'
#
loop_
_entity.id
_entity.type
_entity.pdbx_description
1 polymer ?
#
loop_
_entity_poly.entity_id
_entity_poly.type
_entity_poly.pdbx_seq_one_letter_code
_entity_poly.pdbx_strand_id
1 'polypeptide(L)'
;LVDLTISAKLPTVAIKCFGLERCVTFAHVWLHQRTGAPLINVHCEPLPGGRYRVVFHPRIEFPAGASLQEMAQACWDQFEPVVRKNPAPWLWMYKHWRYRPLAANLAAYPFYANISEDFERRLDEGARNLPPMTSKVKLPMVTPA
;
A
#
# COMPACT_ATOMS: atom_id res chain seq x y z
N LEU A 1 4.15 6.74 0.53
CA LEU A 1 4.51 5.33 0.26
C LEU A 1 5.88 5.26 -0.38
N VAL A 2 6.87 4.76 0.36
CA VAL A 2 8.30 4.82 -0.04
C VAL A 2 8.76 3.57 -0.78
N ASP A 3 8.01 2.47 -0.68
CA ASP A 3 8.26 1.24 -1.41
C ASP A 3 7.25 1.06 -2.55
N LEU A 4 7.72 0.48 -3.65
CA LEU A 4 6.91 0.30 -4.86
C LEU A 4 6.59 -1.17 -5.15
N THR A 5 7.30 -2.12 -4.53
CA THR A 5 7.21 -3.57 -4.79
C THR A 5 7.59 -4.45 -3.59
N ILE A 6 7.35 -4.03 -2.35
CA ILE A 6 7.70 -4.84 -1.17
C ILE A 6 7.03 -6.22 -1.20
N SER A 7 7.77 -7.25 -0.77
CA SER A 7 7.24 -8.60 -0.63
C SER A 7 6.28 -8.69 0.56
N ALA A 8 5.16 -9.41 0.42
CA ALA A 8 4.20 -9.64 1.51
C ALA A 8 4.79 -10.44 2.70
N LYS A 9 5.96 -11.07 2.50
CA LYS A 9 6.75 -11.75 3.55
C LYS A 9 7.45 -10.79 4.52
N LEU A 10 7.64 -9.54 4.12
CA LEU A 10 8.29 -8.52 4.94
C LEU A 10 7.23 -7.75 5.75
N PRO A 11 7.63 -7.00 6.79
CA PRO A 11 6.74 -6.15 7.56
C PRO A 11 5.93 -5.19 6.68
N THR A 12 4.69 -5.58 6.40
CA THR A 12 3.80 -4.93 5.43
C THR A 12 2.35 -4.96 5.92
N VAL A 13 1.52 -4.11 5.31
CA VAL A 13 0.06 -4.09 5.46
C VAL A 13 -0.58 -4.06 4.08
N ALA A 14 -1.82 -4.55 3.96
CA ALA A 14 -2.61 -4.43 2.74
C ALA A 14 -3.40 -3.11 2.76
N ILE A 15 -3.36 -2.38 1.64
CA ILE A 15 -4.14 -1.16 1.44
C ILE A 15 -4.81 -1.20 0.07
N LYS A 16 -5.88 -0.41 -0.10
CA LYS A 16 -6.50 -0.13 -1.39
C LYS A 16 -5.72 0.94 -2.12
N CYS A 17 -5.36 0.63 -3.36
CA CYS A 17 -4.66 1.51 -4.28
C CYS A 17 -5.37 1.50 -5.63
N PHE A 18 -5.93 2.65 -6.02
CA PHE A 18 -6.82 2.81 -7.17
C PHE A 18 -7.99 1.81 -7.16
N GLY A 19 -8.50 1.48 -5.97
CA GLY A 19 -9.58 0.50 -5.77
C GLY A 19 -9.13 -0.96 -5.72
N LEU A 20 -7.84 -1.26 -5.90
CA LEU A 20 -7.29 -2.62 -5.86
C LEU A 20 -6.38 -2.80 -4.65
N GLU A 21 -6.49 -3.95 -3.98
CA GLU A 21 -5.63 -4.27 -2.84
C GLU A 21 -4.17 -4.47 -3.26
N ARG A 22 -3.22 -3.92 -2.48
CA ARG A 22 -1.79 -4.17 -2.61
C ARG A 22 -1.06 -4.10 -1.27
N CYS A 23 0.13 -4.72 -1.21
CA CYS A 23 1.03 -4.59 -0.06
C CYS A 23 1.85 -3.31 -0.09
N VAL A 24 2.06 -2.76 1.09
CA VAL A 24 2.96 -1.63 1.33
C VAL A 24 3.68 -1.76 2.67
N THR A 25 4.82 -1.10 2.83
CA THR A 25 5.47 -0.98 4.13
C THR A 25 4.66 -0.09 5.06
N PHE A 26 4.59 -0.46 6.35
CA PHE A 26 4.06 0.38 7.40
C PHE A 26 5.15 1.13 8.19
N ALA A 27 6.43 1.03 7.79
CA ALA A 27 7.55 1.56 8.58
C ALA A 27 7.41 3.06 8.93
N HIS A 28 6.92 3.86 7.99
CA HIS A 28 6.72 5.30 8.16
C HIS A 28 5.66 5.63 9.23
N VAL A 29 4.53 4.92 9.24
CA VAL A 29 3.46 5.12 10.24
C VAL A 29 3.81 4.51 11.58
N TRP A 30 4.57 3.41 11.60
CA TRP A 30 5.13 2.86 12.83
C TRP A 30 6.14 3.81 13.49
N LEU A 31 6.99 4.46 12.69
CA LEU A 31 7.92 5.46 13.21
C LEU A 31 7.15 6.66 13.79
N HIS A 32 6.09 7.11 13.13
CA HIS A 32 5.18 8.14 13.65
C HIS A 32 4.60 7.71 15.01
N GLN A 33 4.00 6.52 15.12
CA GLN A 33 3.44 6.02 16.39
C GLN A 33 4.48 5.94 17.51
N ARG A 34 5.71 5.56 17.20
CA ARG A 34 6.80 5.40 18.17
C ARG A 34 7.35 6.73 18.69
N THR A 35 7.32 7.78 17.86
CA THR A 35 8.08 9.02 18.11
C THR A 35 7.20 10.25 18.27
N GLY A 36 5.93 10.19 17.83
CA GLY A 36 5.06 11.35 17.69
C GLY A 36 5.46 12.32 16.57
N ALA A 37 6.49 12.00 15.77
CA ALA A 37 6.94 12.88 14.69
C ALA A 37 5.86 13.05 13.61
N PRO A 38 5.63 14.27 13.08
CA PRO A 38 4.57 14.52 12.10
C PRO A 38 4.82 13.73 10.81
N LEU A 39 3.75 13.20 10.23
CA LEU A 39 3.79 12.48 8.97
C LEU A 39 3.25 13.37 7.86
N ILE A 40 4.10 13.69 6.88
CA ILE A 40 3.80 14.57 5.75
C ILE A 40 4.14 13.83 4.47
N ASN A 41 3.16 13.70 3.56
CA ASN A 41 3.44 13.22 2.22
C ASN A 41 4.20 14.27 1.42
N VAL A 42 5.14 13.81 0.60
CA VAL A 42 5.91 14.67 -0.30
C VAL A 42 5.93 14.02 -1.68
N HIS A 43 5.83 14.83 -2.73
CA HIS A 43 6.06 14.38 -4.09
C HIS A 43 6.81 15.41 -4.93
N CYS A 44 7.32 14.98 -6.07
CA CYS A 44 7.98 15.84 -7.04
C CYS A 44 7.15 15.92 -8.33
N GLU A 45 6.95 17.14 -8.83
CA GLU A 45 6.35 17.42 -10.13
C GLU A 45 7.46 17.78 -11.13
N PRO A 46 7.57 17.10 -12.29
CA PRO A 46 8.52 17.51 -13.32
C PRO A 46 8.09 18.84 -13.96
N LEU A 47 9.07 19.70 -14.27
CA LEU A 47 8.89 20.98 -14.95
C LEU A 47 9.75 21.06 -16.22
N PRO A 48 9.41 21.95 -17.17
CA PRO A 48 10.26 22.18 -18.34
C PRO A 48 11.70 22.56 -18.00
N GLY A 49 12.63 22.11 -18.84
CA GLY A 49 14.07 22.39 -18.69
C GLY A 49 14.76 21.56 -17.61
N GLY A 50 14.27 20.35 -17.32
CA GLY A 50 14.88 19.44 -16.34
C GLY A 50 14.72 19.86 -14.88
N ARG A 51 13.86 20.85 -14.61
CA ARG A 51 13.54 21.30 -13.25
C ARG A 51 12.46 20.42 -12.63
N TYR A 52 12.30 20.52 -11.32
CA TYR A 52 11.19 19.89 -10.60
C TYR A 52 10.70 20.80 -9.48
N ARG A 53 9.45 20.61 -9.07
CA ARG A 53 8.86 21.22 -7.87
C ARG A 53 8.68 20.13 -6.82
N VAL A 54 9.17 20.36 -5.62
CA VAL A 54 8.85 19.53 -4.45
C VAL A 54 7.61 20.10 -3.79
N VAL A 55 6.61 19.26 -3.57
CA VAL A 55 5.35 19.63 -2.95
C VAL A 55 5.18 18.86 -1.65
N PHE A 56 5.12 19.60 -0.54
CA PHE A 56 4.79 19.10 0.78
C PHE A 56 3.27 19.21 0.97
N HIS A 57 2.63 18.10 1.31
CA HIS A 57 1.19 18.06 1.56
C HIS A 57 0.88 18.48 3.00
N PRO A 58 -0.39 18.78 3.33
CA PRO A 58 -0.80 18.92 4.72
C PRO A 58 -0.40 17.68 5.54
N ARG A 59 -0.05 17.90 6.81
CA ARG A 59 0.16 16.82 7.77
C ARG A 59 -1.04 15.88 7.75
N ILE A 60 -0.77 14.59 7.84
CA ILE A 60 -1.80 13.57 7.99
C ILE A 60 -2.20 13.50 9.45
N GLU A 61 -3.50 13.63 9.70
CA GLU A 61 -4.08 13.42 11.02
C GLU A 61 -4.69 12.03 11.10
N PHE A 62 -4.42 11.33 12.20
CA PHE A 62 -4.91 9.98 12.43
C PHE A 62 -5.87 9.97 13.61
N PRO A 63 -7.00 9.23 13.52
CA PRO A 63 -7.85 8.98 14.67
C PRO A 63 -7.06 8.33 15.81
N ALA A 64 -7.47 8.60 17.06
CA ALA A 64 -6.91 7.91 18.21
C ALA A 64 -7.15 6.39 18.08
N GLY A 65 -6.10 5.60 18.26
CA GLY A 65 -6.17 4.14 18.15
C GLY A 65 -6.17 3.60 16.71
N ALA A 66 -5.94 4.44 15.70
CA ALA A 66 -5.82 3.98 14.31
C ALA A 66 -4.72 2.90 14.17
N SER A 67 -5.04 1.83 13.47
CA SER A 67 -4.12 0.75 13.18
C SER A 67 -3.03 1.19 12.19
N LEU A 68 -1.92 0.47 12.16
CA LEU A 68 -0.85 0.71 11.19
C LEU A 68 -1.35 0.61 9.73
N GLN A 69 -2.36 -0.23 9.48
CA GLN A 69 -2.98 -0.35 8.17
C GLN A 69 -3.81 0.89 7.82
N GLU A 70 -4.67 1.35 8.74
CA GLU A 70 -5.51 2.54 8.55
C GLU A 70 -4.64 3.79 8.34
N MET A 71 -3.57 3.91 9.10
CA MET A 71 -2.62 5.02 8.94
C MET A 71 -1.91 4.96 7.57
N ALA A 72 -1.47 3.78 7.13
CA ALA A 72 -0.85 3.61 5.82
C ALA A 72 -1.85 3.86 4.68
N GLN A 73 -3.12 3.48 4.86
CA GLN A 73 -4.21 3.77 3.93
C GLN A 73 -4.43 5.29 3.83
N ALA A 74 -4.52 6.00 4.94
CA ALA A 74 -4.68 7.46 4.94
C ALA A 74 -3.51 8.18 4.23
N CYS A 75 -2.29 7.66 4.35
CA CYS A 75 -1.14 8.14 3.59
C CYS A 75 -1.35 8.01 2.08
N TRP A 76 -1.95 6.90 1.64
CA TRP A 76 -2.26 6.69 0.25
C TRP A 76 -3.46 7.51 -0.23
N ASP A 77 -4.53 7.58 0.55
CA ASP A 77 -5.76 8.29 0.19
C ASP A 77 -5.51 9.78 -0.06
N GLN A 78 -4.60 10.41 0.70
CA GLN A 78 -4.18 11.79 0.45
C GLN A 78 -3.39 11.92 -0.87
N PHE A 79 -2.62 10.89 -1.24
CA PHE A 79 -1.70 10.95 -2.38
C PHE A 79 -2.32 10.46 -3.70
N GLU A 80 -3.25 9.51 -3.66
CA GLU A 80 -3.90 8.95 -4.85
C GLU A 80 -4.47 10.03 -5.80
N PRO A 81 -5.13 11.10 -5.33
CA PRO A 81 -5.63 12.16 -6.20
C PRO A 81 -4.52 12.87 -7.01
N VAL A 82 -3.31 12.97 -6.48
CA VAL A 82 -2.16 13.59 -7.18
C VAL A 82 -1.80 12.76 -8.41
N VAL A 83 -1.74 11.44 -8.23
CA VAL A 83 -1.45 10.50 -9.31
C VAL A 83 -2.57 10.48 -10.34
N ARG A 84 -3.83 10.50 -9.90
CA ARG A 84 -4.99 10.57 -10.80
C ARG A 84 -4.97 11.84 -11.64
N LYS A 85 -4.55 12.97 -11.06
CA LYS A 85 -4.46 14.26 -11.74
C LYS A 85 -3.38 14.27 -12.83
N ASN A 86 -2.21 13.70 -12.54
CA ASN A 86 -1.12 13.57 -13.51
C ASN A 86 -0.42 12.22 -13.32
N PRO A 87 -0.83 11.17 -14.03
CA PRO A 87 -0.27 9.84 -13.83
C PRO A 87 1.12 9.68 -14.46
N ALA A 88 1.49 10.50 -15.46
CA ALA A 88 2.71 10.30 -16.24
C ALA A 88 4.02 10.22 -15.42
N PRO A 89 4.24 11.04 -14.37
CA PRO A 89 5.46 10.98 -13.57
C PRO A 89 5.52 9.80 -12.61
N TRP A 90 4.40 9.11 -12.40
CA TRP A 90 4.38 7.95 -11.53
C TRP A 90 5.19 6.82 -12.14
N LEU A 91 5.93 6.14 -11.29
CA LEU A 91 6.86 5.08 -11.67
C LEU A 91 6.11 3.78 -12.02
N TRP A 92 5.39 3.75 -13.14
CA TRP A 92 4.51 2.63 -13.55
C TRP A 92 5.20 1.33 -13.96
N MET A 93 6.51 1.33 -14.26
CA MET A 93 7.20 0.09 -14.64
C MET A 93 7.33 -0.93 -13.49
N TYR A 94 6.98 -0.55 -12.26
CA TYR A 94 6.94 -1.47 -11.14
C TYR A 94 5.63 -2.28 -11.11
N LYS A 95 5.73 -3.54 -10.69
CA LYS A 95 4.57 -4.43 -10.46
C LYS A 95 3.82 -4.02 -9.19
N HIS A 96 3.13 -2.89 -9.21
CA HIS A 96 2.43 -2.33 -8.04
C HIS A 96 1.41 -3.29 -7.43
N TRP A 97 0.75 -4.09 -8.26
CA TRP A 97 -0.18 -5.16 -7.86
C TRP A 97 0.42 -6.54 -8.12
N ARG A 98 1.61 -6.80 -7.56
CA ARG A 98 2.29 -8.11 -7.67
C ARG A 98 1.42 -9.27 -7.16
N TYR A 99 0.60 -8.98 -6.17
CA TYR A 99 -0.34 -9.93 -5.56
C TYR A 99 -1.77 -9.46 -5.78
N ARG A 100 -2.69 -10.42 -5.79
CA ARG A 100 -4.14 -10.20 -5.79
C ARG A 100 -4.80 -11.08 -4.73
N PRO A 101 -5.97 -10.68 -4.18
CA PRO A 101 -6.76 -11.56 -3.34
C PRO A 101 -7.15 -12.84 -4.10
N LEU A 102 -7.24 -13.95 -3.38
CA LEU A 102 -7.68 -15.24 -3.89
C LEU A 102 -9.07 -15.13 -4.50
N ALA A 103 -9.97 -14.43 -3.80
CA ALA A 103 -11.36 -14.21 -4.20
C ALA A 103 -11.55 -13.07 -5.22
N ALA A 104 -10.48 -12.42 -5.68
CA ALA A 104 -10.60 -11.31 -6.61
C ALA A 104 -11.02 -11.75 -8.02
N ASN A 105 -11.77 -10.89 -8.70
CA ASN A 105 -11.99 -11.02 -10.15
C ASN A 105 -10.64 -10.89 -10.88
N LEU A 106 -10.24 -11.95 -11.59
CA LEU A 106 -8.99 -11.97 -12.36
C LEU A 106 -8.86 -10.82 -13.35
N ALA A 107 -9.96 -10.43 -13.98
CA ALA A 107 -9.97 -9.35 -14.97
C ALA A 107 -9.72 -7.96 -14.39
N ALA A 108 -9.87 -7.79 -13.06
CA ALA A 108 -9.62 -6.51 -12.39
C ALA A 108 -8.14 -6.28 -12.06
N TYR A 109 -7.29 -7.31 -12.14
CA TYR A 109 -5.87 -7.23 -11.81
C TYR A 109 -4.98 -7.37 -13.06
N PRO A 110 -3.77 -6.79 -13.06
CA PRO A 110 -2.81 -6.99 -14.14
C PRO A 110 -2.46 -8.47 -14.32
N PHE A 111 -2.12 -8.87 -15.56
CA PHE A 111 -1.79 -10.26 -15.92
C PHE A 111 -0.67 -10.88 -15.07
N TYR A 112 0.18 -10.06 -14.45
CA TYR A 112 1.29 -10.51 -13.62
C TYR A 112 0.92 -10.73 -12.14
N ALA A 113 -0.32 -10.46 -11.72
CA ALA A 113 -0.73 -10.56 -10.33
C ALA A 113 -0.91 -12.02 -9.91
N ASN A 114 -0.20 -12.43 -8.85
CA ASN A 114 -0.19 -13.81 -8.37
C ASN A 114 -0.94 -13.94 -7.04
N ILE A 115 -1.35 -15.16 -6.69
CA ILE A 115 -1.84 -15.47 -5.35
C ILE A 115 -0.63 -15.64 -4.41
N SER A 116 -0.75 -15.17 -3.17
CA SER A 116 0.27 -15.36 -2.14
C SER A 116 -0.39 -15.56 -0.78
N GLU A 117 0.01 -16.61 -0.07
CA GLU A 117 -0.50 -16.87 1.29
C GLU A 117 -0.17 -15.73 2.25
N ASP A 118 1.04 -15.18 2.14
CA ASP A 118 1.44 -14.02 2.93
C ASP A 118 0.55 -12.80 2.63
N PHE A 119 0.15 -12.61 1.37
CA PHE A 119 -0.77 -11.53 1.01
C PHE A 119 -2.18 -11.74 1.58
N GLU A 120 -2.71 -12.96 1.52
CA GLU A 120 -3.98 -13.30 2.18
C GLU A 120 -3.95 -13.01 3.68
N ARG A 121 -2.84 -13.31 4.35
CA ARG A 121 -2.66 -12.98 5.77
C ARG A 121 -2.70 -11.47 6.01
N ARG A 122 -2.12 -10.65 5.12
CA ARG A 122 -2.19 -9.17 5.24
C ARG A 122 -3.62 -8.65 5.03
N LEU A 123 -4.38 -9.25 4.11
CA LEU A 123 -5.79 -8.92 3.88
C LEU A 123 -6.64 -9.27 5.10
N ASP A 124 -6.44 -10.47 5.65
CA ASP A 124 -7.12 -10.96 6.84
C ASP A 124 -6.80 -10.13 8.09
N GLU A 125 -5.53 -9.70 8.25
CA GLU A 125 -5.13 -8.76 9.30
C GLU A 125 -5.90 -7.45 9.22
N GLY A 126 -6.03 -6.88 8.02
CA GLY A 126 -6.82 -5.66 7.83
C GLY A 126 -8.31 -5.87 8.11
N ALA A 127 -8.88 -6.97 7.61
CA ALA A 127 -10.31 -7.27 7.78
C ALA A 127 -10.70 -7.50 9.25
N ARG A 128 -9.80 -8.09 10.05
CA ARG A 128 -10.03 -8.38 11.47
C ARG A 128 -9.36 -7.39 12.42
N ASN A 129 -8.78 -6.32 11.88
CA ASN A 129 -8.00 -5.31 12.61
C ASN A 129 -6.95 -5.91 13.57
N LEU A 130 -6.20 -6.89 13.06
CA LEU A 130 -5.12 -7.54 13.81
C LEU A 130 -3.81 -6.73 13.71
N PRO A 131 -2.89 -6.89 14.68
CA PRO A 131 -1.53 -6.39 14.52
C PRO A 131 -0.87 -6.97 13.26
N PRO A 132 -0.09 -6.19 12.50
CA PRO A 132 0.56 -6.68 11.30
C PRO A 132 1.44 -7.90 11.57
N MET A 133 1.52 -8.80 10.60
CA MET A 133 2.36 -10.01 10.62
C MET A 133 1.94 -11.06 11.65
N THR A 134 0.69 -11.06 12.12
CA THR A 134 0.19 -12.01 13.13
C THR A 134 -0.80 -13.05 12.60
N SER A 135 -1.37 -12.85 11.40
CA SER A 135 -2.33 -13.80 10.85
C SER A 135 -1.68 -15.15 10.48
N LYS A 136 -2.46 -16.21 10.70
CA LYS A 136 -2.11 -17.61 10.46
C LYS A 136 -2.97 -18.25 9.37
N VAL A 137 -3.69 -17.44 8.57
CA VAL A 137 -4.45 -17.94 7.43
C VAL A 137 -3.54 -18.76 6.51
N LYS A 138 -4.07 -19.89 6.06
CA LYS A 138 -3.43 -20.75 5.06
C LYS A 138 -4.26 -20.74 3.79
N LEU A 139 -3.58 -20.78 2.65
CA LEU A 139 -4.29 -20.98 1.39
C LEU A 139 -4.89 -22.39 1.35
N PRO A 140 -6.08 -22.56 0.75
CA PRO A 140 -6.60 -23.90 0.49
C PRO A 140 -5.61 -24.67 -0.39
N MET A 141 -5.38 -25.95 -0.07
CA MET A 141 -4.57 -26.81 -0.93
C MET A 141 -5.29 -26.96 -2.27
N VAL A 142 -4.69 -26.44 -3.34
CA VAL A 142 -5.16 -26.69 -4.69
C VAL A 142 -4.66 -28.08 -5.07
N THR A 143 -5.55 -29.07 -5.06
CA THR A 143 -5.25 -30.36 -5.68
C THR A 143 -5.12 -30.12 -7.19
N PRO A 144 -3.98 -30.44 -7.82
CA PRO A 144 -3.90 -30.39 -9.28
C PRO A 144 -4.93 -31.38 -9.85
N ALA A 145 -5.72 -30.93 -10.82
CA ALA A 145 -6.57 -31.81 -11.63
C ALA A 145 -5.72 -32.67 -12.56
#